data_AF-A0AAJ0D9V4-F1
#
_entry.id   AF-A0AAJ0D9V4-F1
#
_cell.length_a   1.000
_cell.length_b   1.000
_cell.length_c   1.000
_cell.angle_alpha   90.00
_cell.angle_beta   90.00
_cell.angle_gamma   90.00
#
_symmetry.space_group_name_H-M   'P 1'
#
loop_
_entity.id
_entity.type
_entity.pdbx_description
1 polymer ?
#
loop_
_entity_poly.entity_id
_entity_poly.type
_entity_poly.pdbx_seq_one_letter_code
_entity_poly.pdbx_strand_id
1 'polypeptide(L)'
;MQSGFRNDGEKKVYRARHFAEGAELALSMIDHRKVLVLAMNGPSVGASAAWFQGICDLFYAAGGAWLQVTFSELGLITENGSAIDWAMSLGAHRADELLILGGEVSVGELKQMGMVNQIFPKDGFHHAVHEYLLGVLDERDGDSMMVSKRLHNEGTRDRKIVALFDAWHAVSERFVNGEPLRRMNMKMEGLACQCAPFNLGEAKADSCPAKRSGRQSKM
;
A
#
# COMPACT_ATOMS: atom_id res chain seq x y z
N MET A 1 10.21 23.29 8.11
CA MET A 1 10.74 23.02 6.76
C MET A 1 12.09 23.71 6.68
N GLN A 2 13.22 22.99 6.78
CA GLN A 2 14.54 23.63 6.67
C GLN A 2 14.76 24.07 5.23
N SER A 3 14.77 25.38 4.99
CA SER A 3 14.92 26.02 3.68
C SER A 3 16.39 26.20 3.28
N GLY A 4 17.28 25.28 3.66
CA GLY A 4 18.73 25.50 3.60
C GLY A 4 19.55 24.32 3.08
N PHE A 5 19.08 23.62 2.05
CA PHE A 5 19.93 22.62 1.37
C PHE A 5 20.89 23.32 0.40
N ARG A 6 22.18 22.95 0.41
CA ARG A 6 23.22 23.52 -0.45
C ARG A 6 23.08 23.11 -1.91
N ASN A 7 22.56 21.91 -2.15
CA ASN A 7 22.31 21.36 -3.49
C ASN A 7 21.29 20.21 -3.42
N ASP A 8 20.88 19.72 -4.58
CA ASP A 8 19.93 18.61 -4.72
C ASP A 8 20.42 17.30 -4.09
N GLY A 9 21.73 17.06 -4.08
CA GLY A 9 22.33 15.89 -3.43
C GLY A 9 22.11 15.88 -1.92
N GLU A 10 22.31 17.02 -1.25
CA GLU A 10 22.05 17.15 0.20
C GLU A 10 20.57 16.97 0.52
N LYS A 11 19.69 17.53 -0.31
CA LYS A 11 18.24 17.36 -0.20
C LYS A 11 17.84 15.89 -0.36
N LYS A 12 18.42 15.17 -1.32
CA LYS A 12 18.20 13.73 -1.52
C LYS A 12 18.65 12.92 -0.32
N VAL A 13 19.86 13.17 0.21
CA VAL A 13 20.36 12.46 1.40
C VAL A 13 19.45 12.68 2.61
N TYR A 14 18.96 13.90 2.81
CA TYR A 14 17.96 14.19 3.85
C TYR A 14 16.68 13.36 3.66
N ARG A 15 16.16 13.25 2.44
CA ARG A 15 14.97 12.45 2.12
C ARG A 15 15.21 10.95 2.29
N ALA A 16 16.37 10.46 1.84
CA ALA A 16 16.76 9.07 1.99
C ALA A 16 16.79 8.64 3.45
N ARG A 17 17.33 9.48 4.35
CA ARG A 17 17.27 9.24 5.80
C ARG A 17 15.84 9.18 6.33
N HIS A 18 14.96 10.04 5.83
CA HIS A 18 13.55 10.05 6.24
C HIS A 18 12.80 8.77 5.85
N PHE A 19 13.12 8.17 4.70
CA PHE A 19 12.51 6.92 4.25
C PHE A 19 13.24 5.65 4.71
N ALA A 20 14.39 5.79 5.39
CA ALA A 20 15.22 4.66 5.79
C ALA A 20 14.50 3.71 6.76
N GLU A 21 13.72 4.23 7.72
CA GLU A 21 12.98 3.40 8.66
C GLU A 21 11.93 2.52 7.97
N GLY A 22 11.24 3.07 6.96
CA GLY A 22 10.28 2.31 6.16
C GLY A 22 10.95 1.22 5.33
N ALA A 23 12.12 1.51 4.75
CA ALA A 23 12.91 0.53 4.02
C ALA A 23 13.42 -0.58 4.95
N GLU A 24 13.91 -0.25 6.14
CA GLU A 24 14.38 -1.22 7.13
C GLU A 24 13.25 -2.13 7.63
N LEU A 25 12.04 -1.57 7.82
CA LEU A 25 10.85 -2.36 8.14
C LEU A 25 10.52 -3.36 7.02
N ALA A 26 10.54 -2.91 5.76
CA ALA A 26 10.28 -3.79 4.62
C ALA A 26 11.34 -4.90 4.50
N LEU A 27 12.62 -4.57 4.71
CA LEU A 27 13.70 -5.55 4.74
C LEU A 27 13.51 -6.57 5.86
N SER A 28 13.14 -6.12 7.06
CA SER A 28 12.84 -7.00 8.20
C SER A 28 11.69 -7.97 7.92
N MET A 29 10.70 -7.54 7.13
CA MET A 29 9.60 -8.40 6.70
C MET A 29 10.03 -9.40 5.61
N ILE A 30 10.87 -8.99 4.64
CA ILE A 30 11.45 -9.87 3.63
C ILE A 30 12.25 -11.01 4.29
N ASP A 31 13.02 -10.67 5.34
CA ASP A 31 13.84 -11.62 6.10
C ASP A 31 13.10 -12.33 7.23
N HIS A 32 11.80 -12.07 7.38
CA HIS A 32 11.02 -12.63 8.47
C HIS A 32 10.91 -14.16 8.34
N ARG A 33 11.37 -14.90 9.36
CA ARG A 33 11.48 -16.37 9.31
C ARG A 33 10.16 -17.11 9.53
N LYS A 34 9.22 -16.53 10.28
CA LYS A 34 7.91 -17.16 10.52
C LYS A 34 6.96 -16.85 9.36
N VAL A 35 5.88 -17.63 9.24
CA VAL A 35 4.79 -17.30 8.31
C VAL A 35 4.15 -15.99 8.76
N LEU A 36 4.23 -14.98 7.93
CA LEU A 36 3.74 -13.63 8.15
C LEU A 36 2.36 -13.48 7.51
N VAL A 37 1.35 -13.22 8.33
CA VAL A 37 -0.04 -13.12 7.90
C VAL A 37 -0.50 -11.66 7.91
N LEU A 38 -1.02 -11.20 6.78
CA LEU A 38 -1.77 -9.95 6.66
C LEU A 38 -3.26 -10.21 6.92
N ALA A 39 -3.81 -9.60 7.96
CA ALA A 39 -5.24 -9.63 8.26
C ALA A 39 -5.85 -8.22 8.12
N MET A 40 -6.35 -7.90 6.93
CA MET A 40 -6.86 -6.57 6.59
C MET A 40 -8.33 -6.41 6.98
N ASN A 41 -8.59 -5.63 8.03
CA ASN A 41 -9.93 -5.46 8.63
C ASN A 41 -10.76 -4.32 8.01
N GLY A 42 -10.24 -3.60 7.03
CA GLY A 42 -10.90 -2.45 6.44
C GLY A 42 -10.14 -1.86 5.25
N PRO A 43 -10.55 -0.67 4.77
CA PRO A 43 -9.89 0.02 3.67
C PRO A 43 -8.40 0.24 3.92
N SER A 44 -7.58 0.01 2.89
CA SER A 44 -6.14 0.27 2.93
C SER A 44 -5.75 1.21 1.78
N VAL A 45 -5.09 2.32 2.09
CA VAL A 45 -4.77 3.38 1.11
C VAL A 45 -3.29 3.73 1.12
N GLY A 46 -2.73 3.97 -0.06
CA GLY A 46 -1.37 4.48 -0.24
C GLY A 46 -0.31 3.47 0.20
N ALA A 47 0.64 3.90 1.05
CA ALA A 47 1.70 3.04 1.57
C ALA A 47 1.15 1.74 2.18
N SER A 48 0.12 1.83 3.02
CA SER A 48 -0.49 0.63 3.63
C SER A 48 -1.08 -0.35 2.60
N ALA A 49 -1.54 0.16 1.45
CA ALA A 49 -2.11 -0.64 0.39
C ALA A 49 -1.06 -1.37 -0.44
N ALA A 50 0.21 -0.93 -0.41
CA ALA A 50 1.27 -1.46 -1.25
C ALA A 50 2.40 -2.16 -0.49
N TRP A 51 2.56 -1.89 0.82
CA TRP A 51 3.70 -2.35 1.60
C TRP A 51 3.62 -3.82 2.01
N PHE A 52 2.42 -4.35 2.27
CA PHE A 52 2.28 -5.62 3.00
C PHE A 52 1.87 -6.78 2.10
N GLN A 53 1.10 -6.52 1.05
CA GLN A 53 0.42 -7.48 0.19
C GLN A 53 1.40 -8.38 -0.56
N GLY A 54 2.63 -7.90 -0.75
CA GLY A 54 3.70 -8.61 -1.44
C GLY A 54 4.74 -9.29 -0.58
N ILE A 55 4.84 -8.87 0.69
CA ILE A 55 5.87 -9.33 1.62
C ILE A 55 5.29 -10.32 2.64
N CYS A 56 3.99 -10.22 2.95
CA CYS A 56 3.28 -11.22 3.73
C CYS A 56 3.08 -12.51 2.91
N ASP A 57 3.13 -13.66 3.59
CA ASP A 57 2.99 -14.96 2.96
C ASP A 57 1.51 -15.33 2.73
N LEU A 58 0.62 -14.84 3.61
CA LEU A 58 -0.82 -15.07 3.56
C LEU A 58 -1.57 -13.76 3.76
N PHE A 59 -2.65 -13.58 3.02
CA PHE A 59 -3.49 -12.39 3.05
C PHE A 59 -4.97 -12.77 3.23
N TYR A 60 -5.50 -12.45 4.42
CA TYR A 60 -6.91 -12.53 4.76
C TYR A 60 -7.52 -11.13 4.87
N ALA A 61 -8.78 -11.00 4.49
CA ALA A 61 -9.46 -9.71 4.51
C ALA A 61 -10.89 -9.77 5.05
N ALA A 62 -11.35 -8.69 5.65
CA ALA A 62 -12.73 -8.53 6.10
C ALA A 62 -13.65 -8.23 4.91
N GLY A 63 -14.89 -8.73 4.98
CA GLY A 63 -15.94 -8.39 4.02
C GLY A 63 -16.15 -6.88 3.92
N GLY A 64 -16.21 -6.37 2.69
CA GLY A 64 -16.38 -4.95 2.40
C GLY A 64 -15.11 -4.10 2.53
N ALA A 65 -13.95 -4.70 2.82
CA ALA A 65 -12.67 -4.01 2.70
C ALA A 65 -12.29 -3.81 1.22
N TRP A 66 -11.39 -2.87 0.97
CA TRP A 66 -10.86 -2.52 -0.35
C TRP A 66 -9.45 -1.96 -0.19
N LEU A 67 -8.68 -1.93 -1.28
CA LEU A 67 -7.40 -1.25 -1.30
C LEU A 67 -7.36 -0.20 -2.39
N GLN A 68 -6.59 0.87 -2.17
CA GLN A 68 -6.35 1.90 -3.16
C GLN A 68 -4.90 2.36 -3.15
N VAL A 69 -4.28 2.34 -4.32
CA VAL A 69 -2.97 2.93 -4.53
C VAL A 69 -3.14 4.30 -5.19
N THR A 70 -2.45 5.30 -4.65
CA THR A 70 -2.61 6.72 -5.05
C THR A 70 -1.28 7.37 -5.46
N PHE A 71 -0.31 6.55 -5.91
CA PHE A 71 1.06 7.02 -6.14
C PHE A 71 1.13 8.16 -7.15
N SER A 72 0.69 7.92 -8.40
CA SER A 72 0.74 8.93 -9.46
C SER A 72 -0.13 10.15 -9.17
N GLU A 73 -1.28 9.98 -8.49
CA GLU A 73 -2.12 11.09 -8.03
C GLU A 73 -1.37 12.04 -7.10
N LEU A 74 -0.60 11.48 -6.16
CA LEU A 74 0.23 12.21 -5.21
C LEU A 74 1.61 12.58 -5.76
N GLY A 75 1.90 12.27 -7.03
CA GLY A 75 3.22 12.50 -7.62
C GLY A 75 4.32 11.63 -7.03
N LEU A 76 3.95 10.55 -6.34
CA LEU A 76 4.82 9.47 -5.89
C LEU A 76 5.07 8.46 -7.02
N ILE A 77 5.86 7.46 -6.70
CA ILE A 77 6.22 6.34 -7.57
C ILE A 77 5.79 5.04 -6.91
N THR A 78 5.95 3.92 -7.60
CA THR A 78 5.72 2.59 -7.01
C THR A 78 6.74 2.32 -5.89
N GLU A 79 6.26 2.20 -4.65
CA GLU A 79 7.12 2.11 -3.45
C GLU A 79 7.35 0.67 -2.98
N ASN A 80 8.33 0.49 -2.08
CA ASN A 80 8.59 -0.74 -1.32
C ASN A 80 8.78 -2.03 -2.13
N GLY A 81 9.26 -1.93 -3.37
CA GLY A 81 9.43 -3.09 -4.24
C GLY A 81 8.12 -3.74 -4.70
N SER A 82 6.97 -3.09 -4.44
CA SER A 82 5.63 -3.62 -4.70
C SER A 82 5.38 -4.03 -6.16
N ALA A 83 6.10 -3.44 -7.12
CA ALA A 83 6.02 -3.82 -8.54
C ALA A 83 6.25 -5.33 -8.76
N ILE A 84 7.31 -5.90 -8.17
CA ILE A 84 7.65 -7.31 -8.35
C ILE A 84 6.63 -8.18 -7.65
N ASP A 85 6.29 -7.83 -6.41
CA ASP A 85 5.41 -8.67 -5.61
C ASP A 85 3.97 -8.68 -6.16
N TRP A 86 3.47 -7.53 -6.63
CA TRP A 86 2.15 -7.45 -7.22
C TRP A 86 2.10 -8.15 -8.58
N ALA A 87 3.16 -8.07 -9.38
CA ALA A 87 3.23 -8.84 -10.62
C ALA A 87 3.21 -10.35 -10.35
N MET A 88 3.86 -10.81 -9.28
CA MET A 88 3.80 -12.22 -8.85
C MET A 88 2.41 -12.62 -8.34
N SER A 89 1.70 -11.73 -7.66
CA SER A 89 0.37 -12.02 -7.07
C SER A 89 -0.81 -11.86 -8.03
N LEU A 90 -0.78 -10.87 -8.94
CA LEU A 90 -1.91 -10.46 -9.80
C LEU A 90 -1.66 -10.69 -11.29
N GLY A 91 -0.40 -10.87 -11.68
CA GLY A 91 0.08 -10.74 -13.06
C GLY A 91 0.47 -9.30 -13.42
N ALA A 92 1.44 -9.15 -14.33
CA ALA A 92 2.08 -7.87 -14.64
C ALA A 92 1.09 -6.77 -15.06
N HIS A 93 0.14 -7.06 -15.96
CA HIS A 93 -0.77 -6.03 -16.46
C HIS A 93 -1.72 -5.45 -15.40
N ARG A 94 -2.24 -6.29 -14.50
CA ARG A 94 -3.11 -5.83 -13.40
C ARG A 94 -2.30 -5.07 -12.35
N ALA A 95 -1.09 -5.52 -12.08
CA ALA A 95 -0.16 -4.83 -11.19
C ALA A 95 0.16 -3.43 -11.73
N ASP A 96 0.54 -3.31 -12.99
CA ASP A 96 0.87 -2.04 -13.63
C ASP A 96 -0.33 -1.09 -13.68
N GLU A 97 -1.53 -1.59 -14.00
CA GLU A 97 -2.75 -0.79 -13.98
C GLU A 97 -2.96 -0.14 -12.61
N LEU A 98 -2.93 -0.93 -11.53
CA LEU A 98 -3.16 -0.42 -10.19
C LEU A 98 -2.01 0.43 -9.64
N LEU A 99 -0.75 0.04 -9.88
CA LEU A 99 0.42 0.72 -9.31
C LEU A 99 0.79 2.00 -10.08
N ILE A 100 0.60 2.03 -11.41
CA ILE A 100 0.97 3.18 -12.26
C ILE A 100 -0.21 4.14 -12.38
N LEU A 101 -1.39 3.64 -12.74
CA LEU A 101 -2.56 4.51 -12.95
C LEU A 101 -3.26 4.87 -11.64
N GLY A 102 -3.03 4.08 -10.59
CA GLY A 102 -3.80 4.16 -9.37
C GLY A 102 -5.19 3.55 -9.55
N GLY A 103 -5.92 3.43 -8.46
CA GLY A 103 -7.27 2.87 -8.49
C GLY A 103 -7.65 2.20 -7.20
N GLU A 104 -8.95 2.08 -6.99
CA GLU A 104 -9.55 1.30 -5.90
C GLU A 104 -9.90 -0.09 -6.43
N VAL A 105 -9.66 -1.12 -5.63
CA VAL A 105 -10.04 -2.50 -5.94
C VAL A 105 -10.58 -3.17 -4.69
N SER A 106 -11.73 -3.84 -4.83
CA SER A 106 -12.37 -4.53 -3.73
C SER A 106 -11.66 -5.82 -3.35
N VAL A 107 -11.82 -6.28 -2.10
CA VAL A 107 -11.26 -7.58 -1.70
C VAL A 107 -11.87 -8.76 -2.45
N GLY A 108 -13.09 -8.61 -2.97
CA GLY A 108 -13.72 -9.60 -3.84
C GLY A 108 -12.96 -9.76 -5.16
N GLU A 109 -12.60 -8.64 -5.79
CA GLU A 109 -11.79 -8.64 -7.01
C GLU A 109 -10.37 -9.16 -6.73
N LEU A 110 -9.72 -8.72 -5.65
CA LEU A 110 -8.40 -9.23 -5.27
C LEU A 110 -8.39 -10.73 -4.99
N LYS A 111 -9.48 -11.27 -4.43
CA LYS A 111 -9.66 -12.71 -4.24
C LYS A 111 -9.76 -13.44 -5.58
N GLN A 112 -10.49 -12.88 -6.56
CA GLN A 112 -10.58 -13.43 -7.91
C GLN A 112 -9.24 -13.35 -8.66
N MET A 113 -8.45 -12.30 -8.40
CA MET A 113 -7.13 -12.12 -9.00
C MET A 113 -6.04 -12.98 -8.35
N GLY A 114 -6.31 -13.59 -7.20
CA GLY A 114 -5.39 -14.51 -6.51
C GLY A 114 -4.55 -13.90 -5.38
N MET A 115 -4.68 -12.59 -5.13
CA MET A 115 -3.90 -11.91 -4.07
C MET A 115 -4.47 -12.15 -2.67
N VAL A 116 -5.79 -12.26 -2.51
CA VAL A 116 -6.42 -12.56 -1.21
C VAL A 116 -6.64 -14.07 -1.06
N ASN A 117 -6.18 -14.68 0.03
CA ASN A 117 -6.38 -16.09 0.34
C ASN A 117 -7.82 -16.39 0.77
N GLN A 118 -8.43 -15.57 1.62
CA GLN A 118 -9.81 -15.75 2.05
C GLN A 118 -10.42 -14.46 2.59
N ILE A 119 -11.73 -14.32 2.39
CA ILE A 119 -12.52 -13.21 2.93
C ILE A 119 -13.35 -13.75 4.11
N PHE A 120 -13.26 -13.08 5.25
CA PHE A 120 -14.00 -13.40 6.47
C PHE A 120 -15.08 -12.34 6.74
N PRO A 121 -16.14 -12.66 7.51
CA PRO A 121 -17.09 -11.66 7.98
C PRO A 121 -16.39 -10.49 8.69
N LYS A 122 -16.93 -9.29 8.53
CA LYS A 122 -16.38 -8.09 9.19
C LYS A 122 -16.54 -8.16 10.71
N ASP A 123 -17.68 -8.63 11.17
CA ASP A 123 -17.96 -8.82 12.59
C ASP A 123 -17.13 -9.99 13.13
N GLY A 124 -16.35 -9.74 14.18
CA GLY A 124 -15.45 -10.74 14.75
C GLY A 124 -14.25 -11.10 13.88
N PHE A 125 -13.93 -10.32 12.83
CA PHE A 125 -12.89 -10.63 11.83
C PHE A 125 -11.58 -11.19 12.40
N HIS A 126 -10.93 -10.45 13.31
CA HIS A 126 -9.63 -10.87 13.86
C HIS A 126 -9.72 -12.18 14.66
N HIS A 127 -10.83 -12.39 15.38
CA HIS A 127 -11.05 -13.62 16.12
C HIS A 127 -11.20 -14.80 15.15
N ALA A 128 -12.01 -14.65 14.10
CA ALA A 128 -12.24 -15.69 13.11
C ALA A 128 -10.96 -16.08 12.35
N VAL A 129 -10.13 -15.10 11.96
CA VAL A 129 -8.83 -15.38 11.31
C VAL A 129 -7.90 -16.12 12.26
N HIS A 130 -7.83 -15.69 13.53
CA HIS A 130 -6.96 -16.31 14.52
C HIS A 130 -7.40 -17.75 14.85
N GLU A 131 -8.69 -17.97 15.08
CA GLU A 131 -9.27 -19.30 15.32
C GLU A 131 -9.02 -20.24 14.13
N TYR A 132 -9.24 -19.77 12.90
CA TYR A 132 -8.94 -20.53 11.69
C TYR A 132 -7.48 -20.96 11.62
N LEU A 133 -6.55 -20.04 11.86
CA LEU A 133 -5.11 -20.34 11.81
C LEU A 133 -4.66 -21.28 12.94
N LEU A 134 -5.24 -21.16 14.14
CA LEU A 134 -4.99 -22.12 15.21
C LEU A 134 -5.46 -23.53 14.82
N GLY A 135 -6.66 -23.66 14.25
CA GLY A 135 -7.16 -24.94 13.75
C GLY A 135 -6.27 -25.54 12.65
N VAL A 136 -5.66 -24.71 11.79
CA VAL A 136 -4.66 -25.18 10.82
C VAL A 136 -3.41 -25.73 11.52
N LEU A 137 -2.97 -25.10 12.62
CA LEU A 137 -1.78 -25.52 13.36
C LEU A 137 -1.99 -26.80 14.19
N ASP A 138 -3.24 -27.20 14.46
CA ASP A 138 -3.52 -28.47 15.15
C ASP A 138 -3.07 -29.71 14.36
N GLU A 139 -3.07 -29.62 13.02
CA GLU A 139 -2.72 -30.74 12.13
C GLU A 139 -1.40 -30.55 11.37
N ARG A 140 -0.80 -29.36 11.43
CA ARG A 140 0.31 -28.97 10.55
C ARG A 140 1.55 -28.60 11.34
N ASP A 141 2.68 -29.14 10.89
CA ASP A 141 3.98 -28.86 11.49
C ASP A 141 4.50 -27.46 11.12
N GLY A 142 4.73 -26.62 12.14
CA GLY A 142 5.21 -25.26 11.97
C GLY A 142 6.62 -25.18 11.39
N ASP A 143 7.49 -26.15 11.69
CA ASP A 143 8.84 -26.20 11.14
C ASP A 143 8.81 -26.43 9.63
N SER A 144 7.98 -27.36 9.17
CA SER A 144 7.72 -27.59 7.74
C SER A 144 7.20 -26.35 7.02
N MET A 145 6.32 -25.56 7.66
CA MET A 145 5.86 -24.29 7.08
C MET A 145 7.00 -23.27 6.94
N MET A 146 7.85 -23.13 7.96
CA MET A 146 8.99 -22.20 7.93
C MET A 146 10.03 -22.61 6.88
N VAL A 147 10.33 -23.91 6.75
CA VAL A 147 11.20 -24.42 5.68
C VAL A 147 10.57 -24.17 4.31
N SER A 148 9.26 -24.39 4.17
CA SER A 148 8.54 -24.11 2.92
C SER A 148 8.63 -22.63 2.54
N LYS A 149 8.40 -21.72 3.49
CA LYS A 149 8.56 -20.28 3.28
C LYS A 149 9.96 -19.93 2.79
N ARG A 150 11.00 -20.44 3.45
CA ARG A 150 12.39 -20.22 3.03
C ARG A 150 12.61 -20.63 1.58
N LEU A 151 12.16 -21.83 1.19
CA LEU A 151 12.31 -22.34 -0.18
C LEU A 151 11.56 -21.49 -1.22
N HIS A 152 10.38 -20.95 -0.89
CA HIS A 152 9.64 -20.04 -1.78
C HIS A 152 10.38 -18.71 -1.97
N ASN A 153 11.04 -18.22 -0.92
CA ASN A 153 11.75 -16.94 -0.95
C ASN A 153 13.16 -17.04 -1.54
N GLU A 154 13.79 -18.23 -1.53
CA GLU A 154 15.19 -18.43 -1.97
C GLU A 154 15.48 -17.83 -3.37
N GLY A 155 14.55 -18.01 -4.33
CA GLY A 155 14.73 -17.52 -5.70
C GLY A 155 14.33 -16.06 -5.95
N THR A 156 13.69 -15.41 -4.99
CA THR A 156 13.11 -14.06 -5.18
C THR A 156 13.62 -13.03 -4.19
N ARG A 157 14.18 -13.46 -3.04
CA ARG A 157 14.65 -12.60 -1.95
C ARG A 157 15.55 -11.47 -2.44
N ASP A 158 16.61 -11.79 -3.16
CA ASP A 158 17.57 -10.78 -3.62
C ASP A 158 16.92 -9.77 -4.57
N ARG A 159 15.98 -10.23 -5.42
CA ARG A 159 15.22 -9.35 -6.30
C ARG A 159 14.31 -8.40 -5.52
N LYS A 160 13.65 -8.89 -4.47
CA LYS A 160 12.82 -8.06 -3.57
C LYS A 160 13.65 -7.01 -2.87
N ILE A 161 14.84 -7.38 -2.38
CA ILE A 161 15.78 -6.43 -1.73
C ILE A 161 16.22 -5.36 -2.72
N VAL A 162 16.68 -5.73 -3.92
CA VAL A 162 17.07 -4.75 -4.94
C VAL A 162 15.91 -3.81 -5.28
N ALA A 163 14.71 -4.35 -5.53
CA ALA A 163 13.53 -3.54 -5.84
C ALA A 163 13.13 -2.58 -4.70
N LEU A 164 13.31 -3.01 -3.44
CA LEU A 164 13.10 -2.17 -2.27
C LEU A 164 14.08 -1.00 -2.24
N PHE A 165 15.38 -1.27 -2.44
CA PHE A 165 16.42 -0.22 -2.45
C PHE A 165 16.26 0.73 -3.64
N ASP A 166 15.92 0.22 -4.82
CA ASP A 166 15.63 1.03 -6.00
C ASP A 166 14.42 1.95 -5.75
N ALA A 167 13.35 1.42 -5.18
CA ALA A 167 12.17 2.22 -4.82
C ALA A 167 12.49 3.29 -3.76
N TRP A 168 13.25 2.94 -2.72
CA TRP A 168 13.70 3.87 -1.68
C TRP A 168 14.56 5.01 -2.26
N HIS A 169 15.47 4.69 -3.18
CA HIS A 169 16.29 5.68 -3.86
C HIS A 169 15.45 6.58 -4.78
N ALA A 170 14.57 5.98 -5.60
CA ALA A 170 13.71 6.70 -6.54
C ALA A 170 12.72 7.64 -5.83
N VAL A 171 12.09 7.21 -4.72
CA VAL A 171 11.22 8.10 -3.93
C VAL A 171 12.03 9.23 -3.32
N SER A 172 13.24 8.98 -2.84
CA SER A 172 14.12 10.01 -2.27
C SER A 172 14.47 11.09 -3.30
N GLU A 173 14.74 10.69 -4.54
CA GLU A 173 14.93 11.61 -5.67
C GLU A 173 13.65 12.34 -6.04
N ARG A 174 12.51 11.65 -6.01
CA ARG A 174 11.23 12.25 -6.36
C ARG A 174 10.87 13.42 -5.45
N PHE A 175 11.23 13.35 -4.16
CA PHE A 175 11.02 14.45 -3.21
C PHE A 175 12.01 15.62 -3.38
N VAL A 176 13.05 15.51 -4.21
CA VAL A 176 13.98 16.62 -4.50
C VAL A 176 13.27 17.71 -5.28
N ASN A 177 12.45 17.39 -6.29
CA ASN A 177 11.74 18.40 -7.07
C ASN A 177 10.51 19.00 -6.34
N GLY A 178 10.09 18.42 -5.21
CA GLY A 178 9.02 18.93 -4.36
C GLY A 178 7.60 18.64 -4.83
N GLU A 179 7.41 17.97 -5.97
CA GLU A 179 6.09 17.67 -6.52
C GLU A 179 5.22 16.80 -5.59
N PRO A 180 5.76 15.76 -4.90
CA PRO A 180 4.98 15.00 -3.93
C PRO A 180 4.36 15.87 -2.83
N LEU A 181 5.17 16.75 -2.24
CA LEU A 181 4.70 17.64 -1.17
C LEU A 181 3.64 18.61 -1.67
N ARG A 182 3.83 19.16 -2.89
CA ARG A 182 2.86 20.07 -3.49
C ARG A 182 1.49 19.39 -3.66
N ARG A 183 1.47 18.16 -4.19
CA ARG A 183 0.23 17.40 -4.40
C ARG A 183 -0.41 16.91 -3.11
N MET A 184 0.39 16.45 -2.15
CA MET A 184 -0.10 16.06 -0.82
C MET A 184 -0.77 17.24 -0.12
N ASN A 185 -0.16 18.42 -0.15
CA ASN A 185 -0.75 19.62 0.44
C ASN A 185 -2.08 20.00 -0.23
N MET A 186 -2.14 19.99 -1.57
CA MET A 186 -3.40 20.24 -2.30
C MET A 186 -4.50 19.24 -1.93
N LYS A 187 -4.16 17.95 -1.76
CA LYS A 187 -5.13 16.92 -1.38
C LYS A 187 -5.58 17.08 0.07
N MET A 188 -4.68 17.42 0.99
CA MET A 188 -5.00 17.73 2.39
C MET A 188 -5.91 18.96 2.52
N GLU A 189 -5.63 20.04 1.79
CA GLU A 189 -6.48 21.23 1.73
C GLU A 189 -7.87 20.91 1.19
N GLY A 190 -7.94 20.10 0.12
CA GLY A 190 -9.21 19.63 -0.45
C GLY A 190 -10.02 18.79 0.54
N LEU A 191 -9.38 17.89 1.29
CA LEU A 191 -10.03 17.10 2.34
C LEU A 191 -10.49 17.97 3.51
N ALA A 192 -9.69 18.93 3.95
CA ALA A 192 -10.07 19.88 5.00
C ALA A 192 -11.31 20.70 4.59
N CYS A 193 -11.45 21.06 3.32
CA CYS A 193 -12.63 21.72 2.78
C CYS A 193 -13.87 20.81 2.78
N GLN A 194 -13.71 19.49 2.63
CA GLN A 194 -14.80 18.51 2.68
C GLN A 194 -15.19 18.14 4.11
N CYS A 195 -14.25 18.19 5.06
CA CYS A 195 -14.45 17.85 6.47
C CYS A 195 -14.84 19.06 7.34
N ALA A 196 -14.91 20.27 6.79
CA ALA A 196 -15.39 21.43 7.54
C ALA A 196 -16.84 21.15 8.02
N PRO A 197 -17.16 21.39 9.31
CA PRO A 197 -18.49 21.13 9.82
C PRO A 197 -19.50 21.92 8.98
N PHE A 198 -20.51 21.23 8.47
CA PHE A 198 -21.62 21.80 7.73
C PHE A 198 -22.41 22.72 8.68
N ASN A 199 -21.93 23.93 8.89
CA ASN A 199 -22.65 24.97 9.60
C ASN A 199 -23.76 25.48 8.68
N LEU A 200 -24.99 25.14 9.02
CA LEU A 200 -26.20 25.76 8.49
C LEU A 200 -26.20 27.24 8.89
N GLY A 201 -25.67 28.09 8.01
CA GLY A 201 -25.62 29.54 8.21
C GLY A 201 -24.83 30.22 7.10
N GLU A 202 -25.53 30.60 6.03
CA GLU A 202 -25.15 31.64 5.06
C GLU A 202 -23.74 31.59 4.45
N ALA A 203 -23.53 30.80 3.40
CA ALA A 203 -22.56 31.12 2.35
C ALA A 203 -22.91 30.44 1.02
N LYS A 204 -22.88 31.21 -0.07
CA LYS A 204 -23.36 30.88 -1.43
C LYS A 204 -22.76 29.58 -1.98
N ALA A 205 -23.62 28.78 -2.61
CA ALA A 205 -23.37 27.44 -3.13
C ALA A 205 -22.39 27.31 -4.32
N ASP A 206 -21.73 28.40 -4.75
CA ASP A 206 -21.02 28.48 -6.05
C ASP A 206 -19.49 28.52 -5.95
N SER A 207 -18.88 28.45 -4.76
CA SER A 207 -17.42 28.57 -4.60
C SER A 207 -16.68 27.26 -4.33
N CYS A 208 -17.36 26.11 -4.26
CA CYS A 208 -16.71 24.82 -3.98
C CYS A 208 -16.19 24.13 -5.27
N PRO A 209 -14.87 23.91 -5.43
CA PRO A 209 -14.29 23.29 -6.63
C PRO A 209 -14.68 21.82 -6.84
N ALA A 210 -15.23 21.17 -5.82
CA ALA A 210 -15.48 19.73 -5.79
C ALA A 210 -16.69 19.25 -6.63
N LYS A 211 -17.46 20.15 -7.26
CA LYS A 211 -18.65 19.78 -8.06
C LYS A 211 -18.38 19.54 -9.57
N ARG A 212 -17.13 19.61 -10.04
CA ARG A 212 -16.83 19.49 -11.49
C ARG A 212 -16.57 18.08 -12.03
N SER A 213 -16.60 17.03 -11.22
CA SER A 213 -16.41 15.65 -11.70
C SER A 213 -17.57 14.72 -11.34
N GLY A 214 -18.79 15.09 -11.77
CA GLY A 214 -19.85 14.10 -11.98
C GLY A 214 -19.55 13.35 -13.27
N ARG A 215 -18.90 12.18 -13.17
CA ARG A 215 -18.76 11.26 -14.31
C ARG A 215 -20.16 10.70 -14.58
N GLN A 216 -20.84 11.24 -15.57
CA GLN A 216 -22.03 10.62 -16.14
C GLN A 216 -21.62 9.24 -16.66
N SER A 217 -22.19 8.20 -16.07
CA SER A 217 -22.29 6.90 -16.73
C SER A 217 -23.06 7.11 -18.03
N LYS A 218 -22.42 6.86 -19.17
CA LYS A 218 -23.16 6.56 -20.40
C LYS A 218 -22.89 5.11 -20.76
N MET A 219 -24.02 4.45 -21.01
CA MET A 219 -24.22 3.11 -21.56
C MET A 219 -23.36 2.84 -22.78
#